data_AF-A0A6L9W0W1-F1
#
_entry.id   AF-A0A6L9W0W1-F1
#
_cell.length_a   1.000
_cell.length_b   1.000
_cell.length_c   1.000
_cell.angle_alpha   90.00
_cell.angle_beta   90.00
_cell.angle_gamma   90.00
#
_symmetry.space_group_name_H-M   'P 1'
#
loop_
_entity.id
_entity.type
_entity.pdbx_description
1 polymer ?
#
loop_
_entity_poly.entity_id
_entity_poly.type
_entity_poly.pdbx_seq_one_letter_code
_entity_poly.pdbx_strand_id
1 'polypeptide(L)' 'MGTTGSGGGTVKGPSSYFPSIEKKYGRPIGEWLDLVRSSPLETHMQLVGWLKSEHGLGHGHANALVAHVRAEQG' A
#
# COMPACT_ATOMS: atom_id res chain seq x y z
N MET A 1 2.87 -24.87 4.50
CA MET A 1 2.52 -24.18 3.24
C MET A 1 1.24 -23.40 3.50
N GLY A 2 1.34 -22.13 3.89
CA GLY A 2 0.19 -21.28 4.17
C GLY A 2 -0.21 -20.52 2.92
N THR A 3 -1.30 -20.93 2.28
CA THR A 3 -1.97 -20.21 1.19
C THR A 3 -3.06 -19.32 1.78
N THR A 4 -2.84 -18.01 1.89
CA THR A 4 -3.87 -16.98 2.12
C THR A 4 -3.26 -15.63 1.71
N GLY A 5 -3.85 -14.75 0.89
CA GLY A 5 -5.20 -14.71 0.36
C GLY A 5 -5.31 -13.83 -0.89
N SER A 6 -6.32 -14.16 -1.68
CA SER A 6 -6.82 -13.39 -2.83
C SER A 6 -7.50 -12.10 -2.37
N GLY A 7 -7.36 -11.02 -3.15
CA GLY A 7 -8.05 -9.75 -2.91
C GLY A 7 -7.91 -8.77 -4.07
N GLY A 8 -8.13 -9.24 -5.30
CA GLY A 8 -8.26 -8.38 -6.48
C GLY A 8 -9.64 -7.72 -6.54
N GLY A 9 -9.81 -6.61 -5.83
CA GLY A 9 -10.99 -5.75 -5.92
C GLY A 9 -10.72 -4.60 -6.89
N THR A 10 -11.21 -4.72 -8.12
CA THR A 10 -11.17 -3.63 -9.11
C THR A 10 -12.07 -2.47 -8.67
N VAL A 11 -11.54 -1.55 -7.86
CA VAL A 11 -12.23 -0.31 -7.50
C VAL A 11 -11.63 0.87 -8.27
N LYS A 12 -12.45 1.51 -9.11
CA LYS A 12 -12.10 2.76 -9.80
C LYS A 12 -12.00 3.89 -8.76
N GLY A 13 -10.82 4.03 -8.17
CA GLY A 13 -10.38 5.10 -7.25
C GLY A 13 -8.85 5.18 -7.25
N PRO A 14 -8.24 6.27 -6.74
CA PRO A 14 -7.03 7.02 -7.16
C PRO A 14 -5.84 6.24 -7.80
N SER A 15 -6.13 5.38 -8.77
CA SER A 15 -5.18 4.49 -9.43
C SER A 15 -4.19 5.19 -10.35
N SER A 16 -4.27 6.52 -10.52
CA SER A 16 -3.29 7.26 -11.31
C SER A 16 -1.88 7.22 -10.71
N TYR A 17 -1.75 7.03 -9.38
CA TYR A 17 -0.44 6.99 -8.72
C TYR A 17 0.20 5.60 -8.70
N PHE A 18 -0.61 4.54 -8.75
CA PHE A 18 -0.16 3.15 -8.70
C PHE A 18 0.85 2.75 -9.79
N PRO A 19 0.59 2.97 -11.09
CA PRO A 19 1.57 2.64 -12.13
C PRO A 19 2.86 3.47 -12.00
N SER A 20 2.80 4.66 -11.40
CA SER A 20 3.98 5.49 -11.12
C SER A 20 4.81 4.95 -9.95
N ILE A 21 4.15 4.42 -8.90
CA ILE A 21 4.80 3.79 -7.76
C ILE A 21 5.44 2.47 -8.21
N GLU A 22 4.73 1.63 -8.96
CA GLU A 22 5.29 0.37 -9.48
C GLU A 22 6.52 0.60 -10.34
N LYS A 23 6.47 1.60 -11.25
CA LYS A 23 7.63 1.99 -12.06
C LYS A 23 8.77 2.57 -11.24
N LYS A 24 8.47 3.33 -10.17
CA LYS A 24 9.49 4.01 -9.36
C LYS A 24 10.19 3.07 -8.37
N TYR A 25 9.46 2.13 -7.77
CA TYR A 25 9.97 1.24 -6.74
C TYR A 25 10.14 -0.21 -7.22
N GLY A 26 9.73 -0.52 -8.45
CA GLY A 26 9.97 -1.83 -9.08
C GLY A 26 9.17 -2.99 -8.49
N ARG A 27 8.10 -2.72 -7.73
CA ARG A 27 7.25 -3.73 -7.09
C ARG A 27 5.78 -3.47 -7.41
N PRO A 28 4.98 -4.51 -7.66
CA PRO A 28 3.58 -4.35 -8.01
C PRO A 28 2.78 -3.77 -6.83
N ILE A 29 1.70 -3.07 -7.13
CA ILE A 29 0.90 -2.42 -6.08
C ILE A 29 0.25 -3.41 -5.11
N GLY A 30 -0.14 -4.59 -5.60
CA GLY A 30 -0.66 -5.65 -4.74
C GLY A 30 0.31 -6.00 -3.60
N GLU A 31 1.61 -6.08 -3.89
CA GLU A 31 2.65 -6.32 -2.87
C GLU A 31 2.73 -5.17 -1.87
N TRP A 32 2.66 -3.92 -2.33
CA TRP A 32 2.68 -2.77 -1.42
C TRP A 32 1.47 -2.74 -0.49
N LEU A 33 0.29 -3.04 -1.02
CA LEU A 33 -0.94 -3.09 -0.23
C LEU A 33 -0.90 -4.25 0.78
N ASP A 34 -0.42 -5.42 0.37
CA ASP A 34 -0.23 -6.57 1.26
C ASP A 34 0.77 -6.26 2.38
N LEU A 35 1.87 -5.60 2.04
CA LEU A 35 2.91 -5.21 2.98
C LEU A 35 2.39 -4.22 4.04
N VAL A 36 1.51 -3.29 3.64
CA VAL A 36 0.80 -2.40 4.57
C VAL A 36 -0.21 -3.17 5.43
N ARG A 37 -0.94 -4.15 4.86
CA ARG A 37 -1.90 -4.99 5.59
C ARG A 37 -1.24 -5.96 6.59
N SER A 38 -0.05 -6.43 6.24
CA SER A 38 0.78 -7.33 7.06
C SER A 38 1.54 -6.58 8.16
N SER A 39 1.59 -5.25 8.06
CA SER A 39 2.22 -4.40 9.08
C SER A 39 1.43 -4.46 10.40
N PRO A 40 2.11 -4.56 11.56
CA PRO A 40 1.45 -4.48 12.87
C PRO A 40 1.01 -3.05 13.23
N LEU A 41 1.20 -2.09 12.32
CA LEU A 41 0.93 -0.69 12.56
C LEU A 41 -0.54 -0.39 12.32
N GLU A 42 -1.20 0.11 13.36
CA GLU A 42 -2.62 0.42 13.29
C GLU A 42 -2.85 1.81 12.70
N THR A 43 -2.02 2.80 13.03
CA THR A 43 -2.30 4.20 12.65
C THR A 43 -1.80 4.56 11.25
N HIS A 44 -2.58 5.40 10.56
CA HIS A 44 -2.25 5.89 9.21
C HIS A 44 -0.87 6.55 9.16
N MET A 45 -0.57 7.42 10.13
CA MET A 45 0.70 8.14 10.17
C MET A 45 1.89 7.22 10.44
N GLN A 46 1.73 6.18 11.27
CA GLN A 46 2.80 5.20 11.48
C GLN A 46 3.09 4.42 10.21
N LEU A 47 2.06 3.95 9.51
CA LEU A 47 2.23 3.24 8.23
C LEU A 47 2.91 4.13 7.18
N VAL A 48 2.50 5.39 7.07
CA VAL A 48 3.15 6.37 6.17
C VAL A 48 4.61 6.58 6.56
N GLY A 49 4.91 6.75 7.85
CA GLY A 49 6.28 6.89 8.35
C GLY A 49 7.15 5.66 8.07
N TRP A 50 6.60 4.47 8.28
CA TRP A 50 7.25 3.20 8.04
C TRP A 50 7.55 2.96 6.55
N LEU A 51 6.59 3.20 5.66
CA LEU A 51 6.82 3.14 4.21
C LEU A 51 7.90 4.13 3.74
N LYS A 52 7.95 5.31 4.35
CA LYS A 52 9.01 6.30 4.06
C LYS A 52 10.38 5.83 4.57
N SER A 53 10.43 5.26 5.77
CA SER A 53 11.68 4.87 6.43
C SER A 53 12.25 3.57 5.85
N GLU A 54 11.45 2.52 5.77
CA GLU A 54 11.90 1.19 5.33
C GLU A 54 12.04 1.09 3.82
N HIS A 55 11.14 1.73 3.08
CA HIS A 55 11.02 1.55 1.63
C HIS A 55 11.34 2.81 0.83
N GLY A 56 11.65 3.93 1.51
CA GLY A 56 11.98 5.18 0.82
C GLY A 56 10.80 5.76 0.04
N LEU A 57 9.55 5.43 0.38
CA LEU A 57 8.41 5.99 -0.31
C LEU A 57 8.32 7.50 -0.10
N GLY A 58 7.86 8.22 -1.13
CA GLY A 58 7.52 9.64 -0.99
C GLY A 58 6.24 9.80 -0.18
N HIS A 59 6.06 10.97 0.47
CA HIS A 59 4.87 11.25 1.30
C HIS A 59 3.57 10.97 0.54
N GLY A 60 3.42 11.51 -0.68
CA GLY A 60 2.21 11.30 -1.50
C GLY A 60 1.96 9.82 -1.86
N HIS A 61 3.01 9.06 -2.17
CA HIS A 61 2.90 7.65 -2.53
C HIS A 61 2.53 6.78 -1.32
N ALA A 62 3.20 6.99 -0.19
CA ALA A 62 2.90 6.29 1.05
C ALA A 62 1.46 6.59 1.52
N ASN A 63 1.06 7.86 1.48
CA ASN A 63 -0.29 8.26 1.86
C ASN A 63 -1.36 7.57 0.99
N ALA A 64 -1.15 7.51 -0.33
CA ALA A 64 -2.08 6.86 -1.25
C ALA A 64 -2.26 5.36 -0.96
N LEU A 65 -1.17 4.64 -0.66
CA LEU A 65 -1.24 3.21 -0.33
C LEU A 65 -1.98 2.97 0.98
N VAL A 66 -1.63 3.70 2.03
CA VAL A 66 -2.25 3.53 3.35
C VAL A 66 -3.72 3.93 3.33
N ALA A 67 -4.07 5.02 2.65
CA ALA A 67 -5.45 5.45 2.48
C ALA A 67 -6.28 4.40 1.73
N HIS A 68 -5.71 3.74 0.70
CA HIS A 68 -6.39 2.68 -0.02
C HIS A 68 -6.67 1.47 0.87
N VAL A 69 -5.64 0.96 1.57
CA VAL A 69 -5.80 -0.18 2.49
C VAL A 69 -6.83 0.12 3.58
N ARG A 70 -6.79 1.32 4.18
CA ARG A 70 -7.76 1.70 5.22
C ARG A 70 -9.17 1.89 4.67
N ALA A 71 -9.32 2.40 3.45
CA ALA A 71 -10.62 2.53 2.81
C ALA A 71 -11.23 1.18 2.42
N GLU A 72 -10.42 0.14 2.21
CA GLU A 72 -10.90 -1.23 1.97
C GLU A 72 -11.21 -2.01 3.26
N GLN A 73 -10.61 -1.65 4.40
CA GLN A 73 -10.80 -2.32 5.69
C GLN A 73 -11.91 -1.71 6.57
N GLY A 74 -12.41 -0.53 6.22
CA GLY A 74 -13.52 0.16 6.90
C GLY A 74 -14.84 -0.03 6.19
#